data_AF-A0A9P7EV63-F1
#
_entry.id   AF-A0A9P7EV63-F1
#
_cell.length_a   1.000
_cell.length_b   1.000
_cell.length_c   1.000
_cell.angle_alpha   90.00
_cell.angle_beta   90.00
_cell.angle_gamma   90.00
#
_symmetry.space_group_name_H-M   'P 1'
#
loop_
_entity.id
_entity.type
_entity.pdbx_description
1 polymer ?
#
loop_
_entity_poly.entity_id
_entity_poly.type
_entity_poly.pdbx_seq_one_letter_code
_entity_poly.pdbx_strand_id
1 'polypeptide(L)'
;MDFTKLFSTLSLTGEDIPPRSTTRPTRKPKFVKFLSGDNGEGMPETFFEDPRTFKPKPGPHGQIQTWGIFPYNEDNIWDCKQISESSRLYILTLQTSRWNPNDRDQLSKLDLADLDKKDIVIKIHLKFLQDANGDPRIWRRVRLSAGMKIGVFQDKVLSPILNWVRNLHCYTFTDLRDGAVFGPEDANATDIMHINQVGYVYLPDDKYMLAHLFSKVGDTFAYLYDYGDKWHHEIEIEKVFPVEESYGRVQILDGKGMCPGENMRGSYQYQNFLKAYDTDSYTEQKDEKFLIAQITKASANLLSLFDVDAFDVDQANERLSAALSSPNSVRAGMKAFTMPINPSAHDSRTGKLKKGQSIQREWDHESHGYWQETTSSTKDKRSQSACAACGKPGGQDLKTCSGCRAILYCSAEHQKVHWKDVHKKQCSRKYLKK
;
A
#
# COMPACT_ATOMS: atom_id res chain seq x y z
N MET A 1 36.08 16.32 -3.96
CA MET A 1 35.32 15.48 -3.00
C MET A 1 35.74 14.04 -3.24
N ASP A 2 36.21 13.39 -2.18
CA ASP A 2 36.86 12.08 -2.24
C ASP A 2 35.79 10.96 -2.21
N PHE A 3 35.57 10.34 -3.37
CA PHE A 3 34.56 9.29 -3.57
C PHE A 3 34.85 8.01 -2.78
N THR A 4 36.01 7.87 -2.14
CA THR A 4 36.36 6.70 -1.32
C THR A 4 35.72 6.72 0.08
N LYS A 5 35.32 7.89 0.61
CA LYS A 5 34.67 7.96 1.93
C LYS A 5 33.22 7.47 1.95
N LEU A 6 32.52 7.48 0.81
CA LEU A 6 31.14 6.98 0.70
C LEU A 6 31.03 5.45 0.82
N PHE A 7 32.14 4.73 0.68
CA PHE A 7 32.18 3.26 0.69
C PHE A 7 32.87 2.66 1.93
N SER A 8 33.36 3.49 2.87
CA SER A 8 34.26 3.01 3.94
C SER A 8 33.63 2.78 5.34
N THR A 9 32.34 3.03 5.53
CA THR A 9 31.67 2.82 6.85
C THR A 9 30.84 1.53 6.93
N LEU A 10 31.03 0.60 6.00
CA LEU A 10 30.47 -0.76 6.05
C LEU A 10 31.60 -1.79 6.20
N SER A 11 32.18 -1.86 7.40
CA SER A 11 32.79 -3.10 7.87
C SER A 11 32.33 -3.32 9.29
N LEU A 12 31.16 -3.93 9.43
CA LEU A 12 30.87 -4.72 10.63
C LEU A 12 31.83 -5.91 10.58
N THR A 13 32.97 -5.78 11.25
CA THR A 13 33.83 -6.92 11.57
C THR A 13 33.00 -7.91 12.36
N GLY A 14 33.05 -9.19 12.00
CA GLY A 14 32.19 -10.26 12.54
C GLY A 14 32.38 -10.61 14.02
N GLU A 15 32.82 -9.66 14.85
CA GLU A 15 33.14 -9.85 16.28
C GLU A 15 32.03 -9.35 17.23
N ASP A 16 31.05 -8.57 16.76
CA ASP A 16 29.93 -8.07 17.60
C ASP A 16 28.65 -8.92 17.53
N ILE A 17 28.72 -10.13 16.95
CA ILE A 17 27.59 -11.06 16.86
C ILE A 17 27.67 -12.04 18.05
N PRO A 18 26.70 -12.04 19.00
CA PRO A 18 26.69 -13.02 20.07
C PRO A 18 26.61 -14.45 19.50
N PRO A 19 27.25 -15.44 20.13
CA PRO A 19 27.27 -16.80 19.62
C PRO A 19 25.83 -17.37 19.57
N ARG A 20 25.39 -17.78 18.38
CA ARG A 20 24.09 -18.43 18.16
C ARG A 20 23.98 -19.68 19.04
N SER A 21 22.86 -19.81 19.75
CA SER A 21 22.52 -20.99 20.55
C SER A 21 22.53 -22.27 19.69
N THR A 22 23.38 -23.22 20.05
CA THR A 22 23.68 -24.45 19.29
C THR A 22 22.77 -25.64 19.61
N THR A 23 21.59 -25.40 20.20
CA THR A 23 20.72 -26.51 20.67
C THR A 23 19.30 -26.41 20.12
N ARG A 24 19.12 -26.73 18.83
CA ARG A 24 17.82 -27.20 18.31
C ARG A 24 17.98 -28.57 17.66
N PRO A 25 17.06 -29.54 17.89
CA PRO A 25 17.14 -30.86 17.27
C PRO A 25 17.11 -30.73 15.74
N THR A 26 17.85 -31.58 15.05
CA THR A 26 17.91 -31.71 13.58
C THR A 26 16.55 -32.10 13.00
N ARG A 27 15.62 -31.15 12.93
CA ARG A 27 14.34 -31.30 12.24
C ARG A 27 14.60 -31.24 10.74
N LYS A 28 14.28 -32.31 10.02
CA LYS A 28 14.31 -32.28 8.55
C LYS A 28 13.12 -31.44 8.04
N PRO A 29 13.32 -30.47 7.15
CA PRO A 29 12.22 -29.71 6.56
C PRO A 29 11.34 -30.64 5.72
N LYS A 30 10.02 -30.50 5.86
CA LYS A 30 9.05 -31.32 5.11
C LYS A 30 8.75 -30.77 3.71
N PHE A 31 8.75 -29.44 3.56
CA PHE A 31 8.32 -28.75 2.34
C PHE A 31 9.41 -27.90 1.70
N VAL A 32 10.35 -27.39 2.49
CA VAL A 32 11.47 -26.60 1.99
C VAL A 32 12.64 -27.51 1.64
N LYS A 33 13.17 -27.40 0.41
CA LYS A 33 14.41 -28.07 0.02
C LYS A 33 15.60 -27.15 0.25
N PHE A 34 16.43 -27.48 1.24
CA PHE A 34 17.72 -26.82 1.42
C PHE A 34 18.77 -27.40 0.45
N LEU A 35 19.86 -26.66 0.28
CA LEU A 35 21.01 -27.11 -0.51
C LEU A 35 21.67 -28.33 0.15
N SER A 36 22.41 -29.11 -0.64
CA SER A 36 23.13 -30.28 -0.11
C SER A 36 24.12 -29.86 0.98
N GLY A 37 23.96 -30.39 2.19
CA GLY A 37 24.79 -30.06 3.36
C GLY A 37 24.22 -28.95 4.26
N ASP A 38 23.16 -28.26 3.83
CA ASP A 38 22.47 -27.26 4.62
C ASP A 38 21.32 -27.92 5.41
N ASN A 39 21.35 -27.73 6.73
CA ASN A 39 20.37 -28.27 7.68
C ASN A 39 19.28 -27.23 8.04
N GLY A 40 19.32 -26.03 7.48
CA GLY A 40 18.41 -24.94 7.79
C GLY A 40 18.66 -24.32 9.17
N GLU A 41 19.86 -24.44 9.74
CA GLU A 41 20.19 -23.88 11.04
C GLU A 41 19.98 -22.35 11.07
N GLY A 42 19.22 -21.87 12.08
CA GLY A 42 18.83 -20.47 12.20
C GLY A 42 17.58 -20.06 11.42
N MET A 43 16.93 -20.99 10.70
CA MET A 43 15.66 -20.73 10.03
C MET A 43 14.47 -20.78 11.01
N PRO A 44 13.44 -19.94 10.83
CA PRO A 44 12.21 -19.98 11.63
C PRO A 44 11.47 -21.33 11.54
N GLU A 45 10.66 -21.67 12.55
CA GLU A 45 9.90 -22.94 12.60
C GLU A 45 9.01 -23.16 11.36
N THR A 46 8.54 -22.08 10.74
CA THR A 46 7.73 -22.09 9.51
C THR A 46 8.35 -22.93 8.39
N PHE A 47 9.69 -22.94 8.27
CA PHE A 47 10.42 -23.66 7.22
C PHE A 47 10.45 -25.18 7.44
N PHE A 48 10.14 -25.63 8.66
CA PHE A 48 10.16 -27.03 9.05
C PHE A 48 8.76 -27.66 9.17
N GLU A 49 7.71 -26.83 9.14
CA GLU A 49 6.32 -27.26 9.26
C GLU A 49 5.58 -27.32 7.91
N ASP A 50 4.35 -27.87 7.92
CA ASP A 50 3.49 -27.86 6.73
C ASP A 50 2.84 -26.48 6.61
N PRO A 51 3.14 -25.70 5.55
CA PRO A 51 2.63 -24.35 5.38
C PRO A 51 1.09 -24.26 5.29
N ARG A 52 0.40 -25.36 4.99
CA ARG A 52 -1.06 -25.41 4.85
C ARG A 52 -1.77 -25.59 6.18
N THR A 53 -1.10 -26.20 7.15
CA THR A 53 -1.63 -26.43 8.51
C THR A 53 -0.91 -25.60 9.57
N PHE A 54 0.18 -24.95 9.18
CA PHE A 54 0.99 -24.12 10.05
C PHE A 54 0.15 -22.99 10.63
N LYS A 55 0.13 -22.90 11.96
CA LYS A 55 -0.48 -21.79 12.68
C LYS A 55 0.63 -20.85 13.11
N PRO A 56 0.72 -19.65 12.53
CA PRO A 56 1.75 -18.71 12.94
C PRO A 56 1.61 -18.36 14.41
N LYS A 57 2.75 -18.37 15.10
CA LYS A 57 2.84 -17.89 16.48
C LYS A 57 3.02 -16.37 16.46
N PRO A 58 2.37 -15.62 17.37
CA PRO A 58 2.64 -14.20 17.53
C PRO A 58 4.11 -13.94 17.85
N GLY A 59 4.66 -12.86 17.31
CA GLY A 59 6.01 -12.41 17.62
C GLY A 59 6.09 -11.75 19.00
N PRO A 60 7.26 -11.18 19.38
CA PRO A 60 7.47 -10.45 20.63
C PRO A 60 6.47 -9.33 20.87
N HIS A 61 5.91 -8.75 19.80
CA HIS A 61 4.88 -7.70 19.88
C HIS A 61 3.44 -8.24 19.91
N GLY A 62 3.24 -9.55 20.03
CA GLY A 62 1.91 -10.17 20.04
C GLY A 62 1.19 -10.15 18.67
N GLN A 63 1.89 -9.76 17.60
CA GLN A 63 1.37 -9.66 16.24
C GLN A 63 1.83 -10.85 15.38
N ILE A 64 1.03 -11.24 14.40
CA ILE A 64 1.41 -12.19 13.36
C ILE A 64 1.70 -11.41 12.07
N GLN A 65 2.97 -11.41 11.65
CA GLN A 65 3.43 -10.83 10.39
C GLN A 65 4.09 -11.91 9.53
N THR A 66 3.86 -11.86 8.22
CA THR A 66 4.51 -12.74 7.21
C THR A 66 4.52 -14.21 7.66
N TRP A 67 3.39 -14.69 8.21
CA TRP A 67 3.25 -16.06 8.70
C TRP A 67 4.29 -16.46 9.74
N GLY A 68 4.74 -15.56 10.61
CA GLY A 68 5.75 -15.84 11.64
C GLY A 68 7.20 -15.69 11.15
N ILE A 69 7.41 -15.24 9.91
CA ILE A 69 8.71 -14.76 9.43
C ILE A 69 8.81 -13.30 9.82
N PHE A 70 9.27 -13.07 11.04
CA PHE A 70 9.33 -11.73 11.56
C PHE A 70 10.51 -10.96 10.97
N PRO A 71 10.35 -9.65 10.82
CA PRO A 71 11.42 -8.82 10.32
C PRO A 71 12.44 -8.39 11.42
N TYR A 72 12.37 -9.04 12.59
CA TYR A 72 13.27 -8.92 13.72
C TYR A 72 13.76 -10.33 14.12
N ASN A 73 14.99 -10.42 14.62
CA ASN A 73 15.55 -11.65 15.19
C ASN A 73 15.10 -11.86 16.65
N GLU A 74 15.55 -12.94 17.30
CA GLU A 74 15.15 -13.29 18.69
C GLU A 74 15.52 -12.22 19.72
N ASP A 75 16.52 -11.38 19.42
CA ASP A 75 16.97 -10.25 20.25
C ASP A 75 16.25 -8.93 19.92
N ASN A 76 15.20 -8.98 19.09
CA ASN A 76 14.46 -7.82 18.57
C ASN A 76 15.32 -6.87 17.72
N ILE A 77 16.42 -7.38 17.16
CA ILE A 77 17.31 -6.66 16.23
C ILE A 77 16.83 -6.93 14.80
N TRP A 78 16.73 -5.88 14.00
CA TRP A 78 16.21 -5.93 12.64
C TRP A 78 17.26 -6.40 11.62
N ASP A 79 16.97 -7.45 10.85
CA ASP A 79 17.85 -7.99 9.79
C ASP A 79 17.11 -8.18 8.45
N CYS A 80 16.86 -7.07 7.75
CA CYS A 80 16.14 -7.06 6.47
C CYS A 80 16.75 -7.96 5.39
N LYS A 81 18.08 -8.19 5.43
CA LYS A 81 18.77 -8.99 4.42
C LYS A 81 18.48 -10.48 4.63
N GLN A 82 18.66 -10.97 5.85
CA GLN A 82 18.34 -12.34 6.20
C GLN A 82 16.85 -12.65 5.98
N ILE A 83 15.96 -11.69 6.24
CA ILE A 83 14.50 -11.85 6.13
C ILE A 83 14.00 -11.85 4.69
N SER A 84 14.54 -10.99 3.83
CA SER A 84 14.24 -10.99 2.38
C SER A 84 14.68 -12.31 1.74
N GLU A 85 15.87 -12.80 2.11
CA GLU A 85 16.42 -14.07 1.64
C GLU A 85 15.61 -15.27 2.16
N SER A 86 15.24 -15.26 3.45
CA SER A 86 14.42 -16.31 4.06
C SER A 86 13.02 -16.38 3.45
N SER A 87 12.31 -15.24 3.37
CA SER A 87 10.96 -15.18 2.81
C SER A 87 10.93 -15.65 1.35
N ARG A 88 11.93 -15.25 0.57
CA ARG A 88 12.11 -15.70 -0.82
C ARG A 88 12.28 -17.21 -0.91
N LEU A 89 13.08 -17.81 -0.02
CA LEU A 89 13.33 -19.25 -0.01
C LEU A 89 12.06 -20.05 0.34
N TYR A 90 11.29 -19.59 1.34
CA TYR A 90 10.02 -20.19 1.75
C TYR A 90 9.01 -20.19 0.62
N ILE A 91 8.85 -19.06 -0.07
CA ILE A 91 7.82 -18.92 -1.10
C ILE A 91 8.21 -19.66 -2.38
N LEU A 92 9.49 -19.71 -2.75
CA LEU A 92 9.96 -20.55 -3.86
C LEU A 92 9.62 -22.04 -3.66
N THR A 93 9.60 -22.51 -2.42
CA THR A 93 9.23 -23.89 -2.11
C THR A 93 7.72 -24.12 -2.14
N LEU A 94 6.91 -23.10 -1.78
CA LEU A 94 5.46 -23.12 -1.96
C LEU A 94 5.00 -23.14 -3.42
N GLN A 95 5.73 -22.51 -4.35
CA GLN A 95 5.40 -22.51 -5.78
C GLN A 95 5.25 -23.92 -6.39
N THR A 96 5.87 -24.93 -5.78
CA THR A 96 5.77 -26.33 -6.22
C THR A 96 4.50 -27.05 -5.74
N SER A 97 3.72 -26.43 -4.85
CA SER A 97 2.63 -27.05 -4.11
C SER A 97 1.31 -26.31 -4.32
N ARG A 98 0.39 -26.85 -5.14
CA ARG A 98 -0.93 -26.25 -5.39
C ARG A 98 -1.75 -26.16 -4.08
N TRP A 99 -2.18 -24.96 -3.71
CA TRP A 99 -3.07 -24.69 -2.56
C TRP A 99 -4.55 -24.77 -2.97
N ASN A 100 -5.45 -25.17 -2.06
CA ASN A 100 -6.86 -25.45 -2.37
C ASN A 100 -7.74 -24.20 -2.10
N PRO A 101 -8.47 -23.66 -3.09
CA PRO A 101 -9.21 -22.38 -2.97
C PRO A 101 -10.36 -22.32 -1.95
N ASN A 102 -10.83 -23.45 -1.43
CA ASN A 102 -12.11 -23.56 -0.68
C ASN A 102 -12.10 -22.86 0.69
N ASP A 103 -10.95 -22.59 1.29
CA ASP A 103 -10.86 -21.90 2.59
C ASP A 103 -11.12 -20.38 2.48
N ARG A 104 -11.10 -19.83 1.26
CA ARG A 104 -11.34 -18.39 1.00
C ARG A 104 -12.75 -17.91 1.35
N ASP A 105 -13.74 -18.80 1.47
CA ASP A 105 -15.15 -18.43 1.61
C ASP A 105 -15.61 -18.20 3.06
N GLN A 106 -14.82 -18.61 4.06
CA GLN A 106 -15.23 -18.53 5.47
C GLN A 106 -15.25 -17.08 5.99
N LEU A 107 -14.28 -16.26 5.59
CA LEU A 107 -14.09 -14.91 6.13
C LEU A 107 -15.18 -13.93 5.64
N SER A 108 -15.72 -14.16 4.44
CA SER A 108 -16.83 -13.34 3.88
C SER A 108 -18.18 -13.57 4.57
N LYS A 109 -18.30 -14.65 5.35
CA LYS A 109 -19.51 -15.05 6.09
C LYS A 109 -19.41 -14.70 7.57
N LEU A 110 -18.32 -14.05 7.99
CA LEU A 110 -18.12 -13.66 9.37
C LEU A 110 -19.19 -12.62 9.76
N ASP A 111 -19.80 -12.80 10.92
CA ASP A 111 -20.71 -11.81 11.48
C ASP A 111 -19.89 -10.60 11.96
N LEU A 112 -20.07 -9.47 11.29
CA LEU A 112 -19.37 -8.22 11.59
C LEU A 112 -20.05 -7.43 12.72
N ALA A 113 -21.16 -7.89 13.31
CA ALA A 113 -21.86 -7.19 14.39
C ALA A 113 -22.11 -5.69 14.08
N ASP A 114 -22.62 -5.43 12.87
CA ASP A 114 -22.86 -4.11 12.28
C ASP A 114 -21.62 -3.21 12.14
N LEU A 115 -20.41 -3.74 12.29
CA LEU A 115 -19.17 -2.96 12.18
C LEU A 115 -19.02 -2.32 10.79
N ASP A 116 -19.49 -2.98 9.74
CA ASP A 116 -19.54 -2.46 8.38
C ASP A 116 -20.41 -1.20 8.23
N LYS A 117 -21.36 -0.98 9.14
CA LYS A 117 -22.25 0.20 9.15
C LYS A 117 -21.70 1.36 9.99
N LYS A 118 -20.59 1.14 10.70
CA LYS A 118 -19.99 2.12 11.62
C LYS A 118 -18.90 2.95 10.93
N ASP A 119 -18.78 4.19 11.37
CA ASP A 119 -17.62 5.02 11.08
C ASP A 119 -16.49 4.68 12.06
N ILE A 120 -15.26 4.80 11.58
CA ILE A 120 -14.04 4.63 12.35
C ILE A 120 -13.12 5.84 12.17
N VAL A 121 -12.32 6.13 13.19
CA VAL A 121 -11.11 6.95 13.05
C VAL A 121 -9.93 6.00 13.00
N ILE A 122 -9.13 6.14 11.95
CA ILE A 122 -7.86 5.43 11.82
C ILE A 122 -6.70 6.41 11.93
N LYS A 123 -5.59 5.94 12.48
CA LYS A 123 -4.28 6.59 12.36
C LYS A 123 -3.36 5.67 11.56
N ILE A 124 -2.96 6.14 10.38
CA ILE A 124 -1.94 5.47 9.56
C ILE A 124 -0.60 6.16 9.76
N HIS A 125 0.46 5.40 9.98
CA HIS A 125 1.82 5.93 10.05
C HIS A 125 2.82 5.05 9.32
N LEU A 126 3.89 5.67 8.80
CA LEU A 126 5.01 4.95 8.21
C LEU A 126 5.84 4.33 9.34
N LYS A 127 5.92 2.99 9.33
CA LYS A 127 6.66 2.23 10.35
C LYS A 127 8.16 2.57 10.24
N PHE A 128 8.85 2.54 11.38
CA PHE A 128 10.28 2.86 11.56
C PHE A 128 10.65 4.34 11.52
N LEU A 129 9.80 5.21 10.98
CA LEU A 129 10.11 6.63 10.88
C LEU A 129 9.67 7.33 12.16
N GLN A 130 10.58 7.46 13.12
CA GLN A 130 10.36 8.14 14.38
C GLN A 130 11.07 9.51 14.39
N ASP A 131 10.48 10.48 15.09
CA ASP A 131 11.15 11.74 15.40
C ASP A 131 12.02 11.61 16.66
N ALA A 132 12.67 12.71 17.08
CA ALA A 132 13.57 12.73 18.22
C ALA A 132 12.91 12.32 19.55
N ASN A 133 11.58 12.40 19.67
CA ASN A 133 10.84 11.99 20.86
C ASN A 133 10.38 10.52 20.80
N GLY A 134 10.64 9.82 19.69
CA GLY A 134 10.17 8.46 19.45
C GLY A 134 8.75 8.38 18.85
N ASP A 135 8.13 9.52 18.54
CA ASP A 135 6.79 9.56 17.94
C ASP A 135 6.86 9.30 16.43
N PRO A 136 5.80 8.75 15.80
CA PRO A 136 5.75 8.59 14.36
C PRO A 136 5.93 9.94 13.65
N ARG A 137 6.93 10.05 12.78
CA ARG A 137 7.26 11.32 12.09
C ARG A 137 6.26 11.63 10.97
N ILE A 138 5.78 10.60 10.28
CA ILE A 138 4.86 10.73 9.15
C ILE A 138 3.60 9.92 9.41
N TRP A 139 2.46 10.61 9.55
CA TRP A 139 1.17 9.96 9.82
C TRP A 139 -0.03 10.79 9.34
N ARG A 140 -1.18 10.12 9.15
CA ARG A 140 -2.48 10.73 8.83
C ARG A 140 -3.55 10.16 9.74
N ARG A 141 -4.47 11.01 10.20
CA ARG A 141 -5.68 10.61 10.94
C ARG A 141 -6.89 10.86 10.07
N VAL A 142 -7.70 9.82 9.85
CA VAL A 142 -8.81 9.85 8.90
C VAL A 142 -10.04 9.21 9.51
N ARG A 143 -11.20 9.87 9.38
CA ARG A 143 -12.51 9.28 9.64
C ARG A 143 -13.12 8.74 8.35
N LEU A 144 -13.66 7.54 8.38
CA LEU A 144 -14.31 6.89 7.24
C LEU A 144 -15.22 5.73 7.66
N SER A 145 -16.00 5.18 6.74
CA SER A 145 -16.82 3.98 6.99
C SER A 145 -15.96 2.71 7.01
N ALA A 146 -16.15 1.85 8.02
CA ALA A 146 -15.53 0.53 8.06
C ALA A 146 -16.11 -0.44 7.01
N GLY A 147 -17.27 -0.14 6.43
CA GLY A 147 -17.86 -0.88 5.30
C GLY A 147 -17.22 -0.57 3.94
N MET A 148 -16.18 0.27 3.89
CA MET A 148 -15.47 0.52 2.63
C MET A 148 -14.69 -0.73 2.19
N LYS A 149 -14.78 -1.08 0.91
CA LYS A 149 -13.97 -2.16 0.31
C LYS A 149 -12.50 -1.81 0.36
N ILE A 150 -11.64 -2.79 0.67
CA ILE A 150 -10.20 -2.58 0.86
C ILE A 150 -9.56 -1.99 -0.41
N GLY A 151 -9.91 -2.50 -1.60
CA GLY A 151 -9.39 -1.95 -2.85
C GLY A 151 -9.81 -0.50 -3.13
N VAL A 152 -11.03 -0.11 -2.71
CA VAL A 152 -11.51 1.29 -2.83
C VAL A 152 -10.80 2.17 -1.82
N PHE A 153 -10.62 1.69 -0.59
CA PHE A 153 -9.87 2.41 0.43
C PHE A 153 -8.43 2.68 -0.03
N GLN A 154 -7.75 1.69 -0.59
CA GLN A 154 -6.40 1.89 -1.12
C GLN A 154 -6.37 2.91 -2.26
N ASP A 155 -7.21 2.73 -3.29
CA ASP A 155 -7.18 3.56 -4.50
C ASP A 155 -7.65 4.99 -4.25
N LYS A 156 -8.70 5.16 -3.44
CA LYS A 156 -9.43 6.42 -3.29
C LYS A 156 -9.10 7.19 -2.04
N VAL A 157 -8.53 6.54 -1.02
CA VAL A 157 -8.25 7.18 0.27
C VAL A 157 -6.76 7.15 0.57
N LEU A 158 -6.12 5.97 0.65
CA LEU A 158 -4.71 5.89 1.05
C LEU A 158 -3.76 6.56 0.07
N SER A 159 -3.79 6.21 -1.21
CA SER A 159 -2.91 6.83 -2.20
C SER A 159 -2.97 8.37 -2.16
N PRO A 160 -4.16 9.04 -2.22
CA PRO A 160 -4.19 10.50 -2.19
C PRO A 160 -3.77 11.15 -0.87
N ILE A 161 -4.12 10.59 0.30
CA ILE A 161 -3.72 11.19 1.60
C ILE A 161 -2.21 11.05 1.88
N LEU A 162 -1.59 10.00 1.32
CA LEU A 162 -0.15 9.75 1.37
C LEU A 162 0.59 10.40 0.19
N ASN A 163 -0.10 11.15 -0.67
CA ASN A 163 0.48 11.78 -1.86
C ASN A 163 1.20 10.79 -2.80
N TRP A 164 0.71 9.56 -2.87
CA TRP A 164 1.18 8.52 -3.77
C TRP A 164 0.33 8.41 -5.02
N VAL A 165 0.99 8.03 -6.10
CA VAL A 165 0.41 7.88 -7.42
C VAL A 165 -0.52 6.67 -7.40
N ARG A 166 -1.79 6.92 -7.70
CA ARG A 166 -2.77 5.85 -7.83
C ARG A 166 -2.36 4.89 -8.94
N ASN A 167 -2.55 3.61 -8.66
CA ASN A 167 -2.34 2.51 -9.61
C ASN A 167 -0.90 2.36 -10.13
N LEU A 168 0.12 2.82 -9.41
CA LEU A 168 1.51 2.68 -9.85
C LEU A 168 2.17 1.39 -9.36
N HIS A 169 2.06 1.11 -8.06
CA HIS A 169 2.73 -0.01 -7.42
C HIS A 169 1.75 -1.05 -6.86
N CYS A 170 2.24 -2.27 -6.64
CA CYS A 170 1.52 -3.30 -5.91
C CYS A 170 1.36 -2.93 -4.43
N TYR A 171 0.36 -3.51 -3.77
CA TYR A 171 0.14 -3.32 -2.35
C TYR A 171 -0.54 -4.53 -1.72
N THR A 172 -0.40 -4.66 -0.40
CA THR A 172 -1.16 -5.61 0.43
C THR A 172 -1.55 -5.03 1.78
N PHE A 173 -2.63 -5.55 2.34
CA PHE A 173 -3.00 -5.38 3.74
C PHE A 173 -2.79 -6.71 4.47
N THR A 174 -2.32 -6.65 5.71
CA THR A 174 -2.16 -7.84 6.56
C THR A 174 -2.94 -7.67 7.84
N ASP A 175 -3.87 -8.58 8.10
CA ASP A 175 -4.48 -8.73 9.41
C ASP A 175 -3.46 -9.29 10.39
N LEU A 176 -3.14 -8.53 11.43
CA LEU A 176 -2.09 -8.89 12.39
C LEU A 176 -2.55 -9.90 13.43
N ARG A 177 -3.84 -10.26 13.45
CA ARG A 177 -4.42 -11.25 14.39
C ARG A 177 -4.19 -12.68 13.93
N ASP A 178 -4.17 -12.92 12.62
CA ASP A 178 -4.01 -14.25 12.02
C ASP A 178 -2.99 -14.31 10.87
N GLY A 179 -2.49 -13.17 10.38
CA GLY A 179 -1.55 -13.07 9.27
C GLY A 179 -2.19 -13.13 7.89
N ALA A 180 -3.53 -13.06 7.78
CA ALA A 180 -4.23 -13.06 6.50
C ALA A 180 -3.84 -11.84 5.67
N VAL A 181 -3.48 -12.08 4.40
CA VAL A 181 -3.02 -11.05 3.48
C VAL A 181 -4.13 -10.75 2.45
N PHE A 182 -4.36 -9.48 2.14
CA PHE A 182 -5.39 -9.01 1.20
C PHE A 182 -4.75 -8.15 0.12
N GLY A 183 -5.12 -8.38 -1.15
CA GLY A 183 -4.60 -7.63 -2.28
C GLY A 183 -5.36 -7.90 -3.59
N PRO A 184 -5.07 -7.15 -4.65
CA PRO A 184 -5.71 -7.29 -5.96
C PRO A 184 -5.26 -8.57 -6.69
N GLU A 185 -6.20 -9.41 -7.13
CA GLU A 185 -5.89 -10.67 -7.86
C GLU A 185 -5.33 -10.45 -9.26
N ASP A 186 -5.65 -9.33 -9.90
CA ASP A 186 -5.27 -9.01 -11.28
C ASP A 186 -4.24 -7.87 -11.39
N ALA A 187 -3.51 -7.55 -10.31
CA ALA A 187 -2.42 -6.57 -10.37
C ALA A 187 -1.31 -6.98 -11.34
N ASN A 188 -0.74 -6.02 -12.06
CA ASN A 188 0.35 -6.24 -13.00
C ASN A 188 1.40 -5.10 -13.02
N ALA A 189 1.54 -4.36 -11.93
CA ALA A 189 2.61 -3.38 -11.79
C ALA A 189 4.00 -4.03 -11.90
N THR A 190 5.01 -3.24 -12.24
CA THR A 190 6.39 -3.72 -12.49
C THR A 190 6.97 -4.46 -11.29
N ASP A 191 6.67 -3.97 -10.08
CA ASP A 191 7.15 -4.50 -8.82
C ASP A 191 6.50 -5.84 -8.43
N ILE A 192 5.51 -6.35 -9.19
CA ILE A 192 4.90 -7.67 -8.91
C ILE A 192 5.90 -8.82 -9.00
N MET A 193 7.03 -8.62 -9.66
CA MET A 193 8.15 -9.58 -9.64
C MET A 193 8.67 -9.89 -8.22
N HIS A 194 8.38 -9.03 -7.25
CA HIS A 194 8.71 -9.19 -5.83
C HIS A 194 7.59 -9.85 -5.00
N ILE A 195 6.50 -10.32 -5.62
CA ILE A 195 5.37 -10.96 -4.93
C ILE A 195 5.81 -12.13 -4.03
N ASN A 196 6.85 -12.85 -4.45
CA ASN A 196 7.44 -13.95 -3.70
C ASN A 196 8.24 -13.51 -2.46
N GLN A 197 8.29 -12.22 -2.15
CA GLN A 197 8.88 -11.67 -0.93
C GLN A 197 7.83 -11.05 0.00
N VAL A 198 6.55 -11.12 -0.37
CA VAL A 198 5.44 -10.47 0.36
C VAL A 198 4.44 -11.52 0.84
N GLY A 199 3.94 -12.36 -0.06
CA GLY A 199 2.95 -13.39 0.29
C GLY A 199 2.64 -14.32 -0.88
N TYR A 200 2.35 -15.59 -0.59
CA TYR A 200 2.08 -16.60 -1.61
C TYR A 200 0.61 -16.64 -2.04
N VAL A 201 -0.31 -16.49 -1.08
CA VAL A 201 -1.76 -16.42 -1.30
C VAL A 201 -2.29 -15.22 -0.55
N TYR A 202 -3.08 -14.42 -1.24
CA TYR A 202 -3.82 -13.33 -0.65
C TYR A 202 -5.31 -13.44 -1.02
N LEU A 203 -6.13 -12.84 -0.17
CA LEU A 203 -7.56 -12.70 -0.34
C LEU A 203 -7.85 -11.48 -1.25
N PRO A 204 -8.84 -11.57 -2.15
CA PRO A 204 -9.18 -10.48 -3.08
C PRO A 204 -9.73 -9.26 -2.33
N ASP A 205 -9.02 -8.15 -2.39
CA ASP A 205 -9.33 -6.89 -1.71
C ASP A 205 -10.67 -6.24 -2.14
N ASP A 206 -11.23 -6.66 -3.26
CA ASP A 206 -12.50 -6.20 -3.78
C ASP A 206 -13.72 -6.97 -3.20
N LYS A 207 -13.47 -8.10 -2.52
CA LYS A 207 -14.49 -8.88 -1.80
C LYS A 207 -14.59 -8.50 -0.33
N TYR A 208 -13.52 -7.99 0.27
CA TYR A 208 -13.44 -7.69 1.70
C TYR A 208 -13.54 -6.19 2.01
N MET A 209 -13.99 -5.88 3.24
CA MET A 209 -14.16 -4.51 3.77
C MET A 209 -13.16 -4.26 4.89
N LEU A 210 -12.91 -2.99 5.24
CA LEU A 210 -12.06 -2.63 6.37
C LEU A 210 -12.51 -3.27 7.69
N ALA A 211 -13.82 -3.41 7.90
CA ALA A 211 -14.41 -4.10 9.04
C ALA A 211 -13.93 -5.55 9.24
N HIS A 212 -13.32 -6.19 8.23
CA HIS A 212 -12.76 -7.53 8.39
C HIS A 212 -11.35 -7.51 8.99
N LEU A 213 -10.64 -6.38 9.00
CA LEU A 213 -9.24 -6.27 9.43
C LEU A 213 -9.07 -5.93 10.92
N PHE A 214 -10.16 -5.72 11.65
CA PHE A 214 -10.13 -5.38 13.08
C PHE A 214 -11.42 -5.83 13.79
N SER A 215 -11.42 -5.83 15.12
CA SER A 215 -12.59 -6.14 15.96
C SER A 215 -12.90 -5.06 16.98
N LYS A 216 -11.91 -4.31 17.45
CA LYS A 216 -12.06 -3.32 18.52
C LYS A 216 -11.11 -2.13 18.34
N VAL A 217 -11.35 -1.08 19.13
CA VAL A 217 -10.43 0.05 19.27
C VAL A 217 -9.07 -0.43 19.80
N GLY A 218 -7.99 0.13 19.27
CA GLY A 218 -6.60 -0.24 19.55
C GLY A 218 -6.08 -1.41 18.71
N ASP A 219 -6.93 -2.10 17.95
CA ASP A 219 -6.46 -3.08 16.98
C ASP A 219 -5.67 -2.38 15.86
N THR A 220 -4.67 -3.08 15.34
CA THR A 220 -3.82 -2.61 14.25
C THR A 220 -3.80 -3.62 13.10
N PHE A 221 -3.64 -3.12 11.88
CA PHE A 221 -3.33 -3.94 10.71
C PHE A 221 -2.25 -3.28 9.87
N ALA A 222 -1.49 -4.07 9.12
CA ALA A 222 -0.37 -3.56 8.33
C ALA A 222 -0.78 -3.25 6.89
N TYR A 223 -0.14 -2.24 6.29
CA TYR A 223 -0.26 -1.91 4.88
C TYR A 223 1.14 -1.79 4.25
N LEU A 224 1.39 -2.63 3.25
CA LEU A 224 2.62 -2.61 2.46
C LEU A 224 2.30 -2.01 1.09
N TYR A 225 3.01 -0.96 0.72
CA TYR A 225 2.97 -0.34 -0.61
C TYR A 225 4.33 -0.43 -1.27
N ASP A 226 4.32 -0.68 -2.58
CA ASP A 226 5.52 -0.93 -3.38
C ASP A 226 6.26 -2.19 -2.96
N TYR A 227 6.14 -3.25 -3.75
CA TYR A 227 6.82 -4.51 -3.43
C TYR A 227 8.33 -4.44 -3.70
N GLY A 228 8.79 -3.45 -4.48
CA GLY A 228 10.19 -3.16 -4.69
C GLY A 228 10.78 -2.44 -3.48
N ASP A 229 10.32 -1.23 -3.22
CA ASP A 229 10.83 -0.38 -2.15
C ASP A 229 10.41 -0.84 -0.74
N LYS A 230 9.23 -1.44 -0.61
CA LYS A 230 8.64 -1.92 0.65
C LYS A 230 8.38 -0.80 1.66
N TRP A 231 7.42 0.07 1.35
CA TRP A 231 6.91 1.04 2.30
C TRP A 231 5.95 0.38 3.29
N HIS A 232 6.42 0.22 4.52
CA HIS A 232 5.65 -0.40 5.60
C HIS A 232 4.87 0.65 6.39
N HIS A 233 3.58 0.38 6.58
CA HIS A 233 2.70 1.17 7.43
C HIS A 233 2.00 0.29 8.44
N GLU A 234 1.62 0.92 9.52
CA GLU A 234 0.68 0.38 10.48
C GLU A 234 -0.53 1.31 10.55
N ILE A 235 -1.72 0.71 10.60
CA ILE A 235 -3.00 1.41 10.66
C ILE A 235 -3.67 0.99 11.96
N GLU A 236 -3.86 1.94 12.86
CA GLU A 236 -4.49 1.76 14.16
C GLU A 236 -5.95 2.24 14.13
N ILE A 237 -6.84 1.50 14.77
CA ILE A 237 -8.23 1.91 15.03
C ILE A 237 -8.29 2.75 16.30
N GLU A 238 -8.28 4.08 16.18
CA GLU A 238 -8.33 4.99 17.34
C GLU A 238 -9.77 5.14 17.90
N LYS A 239 -10.79 5.01 17.05
CA LYS A 239 -12.19 5.16 17.48
C LYS A 239 -13.15 4.38 16.57
N VAL A 240 -14.20 3.84 17.16
CA VAL A 240 -15.36 3.27 16.46
C VAL A 240 -16.61 4.02 16.92
N PHE A 241 -17.37 4.60 15.99
CA PHE A 241 -18.60 5.31 16.30
C PHE A 241 -19.80 4.35 16.35
N PRO A 242 -20.83 4.66 17.16
CA PRO A 242 -22.10 3.97 17.07
C PRO A 242 -22.77 4.24 15.70
N VAL A 243 -23.70 3.38 15.29
CA VAL A 243 -24.33 3.44 13.96
C VAL A 243 -25.07 4.77 13.77
N GLU A 244 -25.68 5.29 14.83
CA GLU A 244 -26.46 6.52 14.87
C GLU A 244 -25.61 7.77 14.61
N GLU A 245 -24.33 7.73 15.00
CA GLU A 245 -23.36 8.81 14.76
C GLU A 245 -22.58 8.64 13.44
N SER A 246 -22.80 7.53 12.74
CA SER A 246 -22.06 7.15 11.54
C SER A 246 -22.70 7.73 10.28
N TYR A 247 -21.92 8.54 9.55
CA TYR A 247 -22.38 9.21 8.33
C TYR A 247 -21.66 8.69 7.07
N GLY A 248 -20.60 7.90 7.23
CA GLY A 248 -19.90 7.18 6.17
C GLY A 248 -18.95 8.02 5.32
N ARG A 249 -18.75 9.30 5.61
CA ARG A 249 -17.94 10.21 4.80
C ARG A 249 -16.47 10.03 5.14
N VAL A 250 -15.61 10.15 4.14
CA VAL A 250 -14.16 10.22 4.32
C VAL A 250 -13.77 11.65 4.69
N GLN A 251 -13.06 11.81 5.78
CA GLN A 251 -12.59 13.10 6.29
C GLN A 251 -11.18 12.96 6.85
N ILE A 252 -10.25 13.75 6.31
CA ILE A 252 -8.92 13.90 6.90
C ILE A 252 -9.08 14.79 8.13
N LEU A 253 -8.71 14.28 9.30
CA LEU A 253 -8.84 14.99 10.57
C LEU A 253 -7.55 15.73 10.92
N ASP A 254 -6.41 15.09 10.68
CA ASP A 254 -5.10 15.61 11.07
C ASP A 254 -3.96 14.84 10.36
N GLY A 255 -2.74 15.33 10.47
CA GLY A 255 -1.54 14.63 10.01
C GLY A 255 -0.25 15.40 10.28
N LYS A 256 0.89 14.72 10.14
CA LYS A 256 2.23 15.29 10.28
C LYS A 256 3.17 14.67 9.26
N GLY A 257 4.17 15.44 8.82
CA GLY A 257 5.24 14.96 7.96
C GLY A 257 4.82 14.76 6.52
N MET A 258 5.70 15.13 5.60
CA MET A 258 5.49 14.94 4.18
C MET A 258 5.78 13.48 3.84
N CYS A 259 4.88 12.82 3.12
CA CYS A 259 5.11 11.44 2.73
C CYS A 259 6.26 11.35 1.73
N PRO A 260 7.06 10.27 1.77
CA PRO A 260 8.12 10.04 0.80
C PRO A 260 7.56 10.02 -0.62
N GLY A 261 8.31 10.54 -1.58
CA GLY A 261 7.98 10.40 -3.00
C GLY A 261 8.12 8.96 -3.49
N GLU A 262 7.64 8.71 -4.71
CA GLU A 262 7.80 7.41 -5.36
C GLU A 262 9.29 7.07 -5.56
N ASN A 263 9.64 5.78 -5.44
CA ASN A 263 11.00 5.25 -5.65
C ASN A 263 12.08 5.83 -4.70
N MET A 264 11.70 6.24 -3.49
CA MET A 264 12.62 6.74 -2.45
C MET A 264 13.19 5.64 -1.54
N ARG A 265 13.32 4.41 -2.04
CA ARG A 265 14.05 3.28 -1.44
C ARG A 265 13.46 2.72 -0.15
N GLY A 266 12.17 2.96 0.13
CA GLY A 266 11.46 2.29 1.22
C GLY A 266 11.71 2.86 2.62
N SER A 267 10.94 2.35 3.60
CA SER A 267 10.89 2.91 4.96
C SER A 267 12.25 2.94 5.68
N TYR A 268 13.09 1.92 5.51
CA TYR A 268 14.35 1.80 6.27
C TYR A 268 15.42 2.77 5.77
N GLN A 269 15.63 2.80 4.46
CA GLN A 269 16.59 3.70 3.84
C GLN A 269 16.14 5.14 4.04
N TYR A 270 14.83 5.39 3.97
CA TYR A 270 14.28 6.70 4.27
C TYR A 270 14.47 7.09 5.74
N GLN A 271 14.37 6.16 6.70
CA GLN A 271 14.71 6.44 8.09
C GLN A 271 16.17 6.89 8.26
N ASN A 272 17.11 6.24 7.56
CA ASN A 272 18.52 6.65 7.60
C ASN A 272 18.73 8.04 6.98
N PHE A 273 18.04 8.32 5.87
CA PHE A 273 17.99 9.65 5.28
C PHE A 273 17.49 10.69 6.30
N LEU A 274 16.37 10.43 6.96
CA LEU A 274 15.81 11.34 7.98
C LEU A 274 16.78 11.61 9.14
N LYS A 275 17.46 10.56 9.62
CA LYS A 275 18.46 10.71 10.69
C LYS A 275 19.65 11.56 10.26
N ALA A 276 20.15 11.36 9.04
CA ALA A 276 21.22 12.18 8.49
C ALA A 276 20.76 13.63 8.32
N TYR A 277 19.60 13.83 7.67
CA TYR A 277 18.98 15.14 7.46
C TYR A 277 18.81 15.93 8.76
N ASP A 278 18.43 15.29 9.87
CA ASP A 278 18.28 15.95 11.18
C ASP A 278 19.63 16.42 11.78
N THR A 279 20.74 15.77 11.41
CA THR A 279 22.09 16.13 11.87
C THR A 279 22.87 17.03 10.92
N ASP A 280 22.41 17.14 9.68
CA ASP A 280 23.07 17.88 8.61
C ASP A 280 23.05 19.39 8.84
N SER A 281 24.07 20.08 8.33
CA SER A 281 24.05 21.53 8.25
C SER A 281 22.99 22.02 7.25
N TYR A 282 22.59 23.27 7.36
CA TYR A 282 21.61 23.87 6.43
C TYR A 282 22.01 23.73 4.95
N THR A 283 23.30 23.82 4.63
CA THR A 283 23.78 23.66 3.25
C THR A 283 23.63 22.23 2.75
N GLU A 284 23.98 21.24 3.59
CA GLU A 284 23.84 19.82 3.27
C GLU A 284 22.36 19.45 3.09
N GLN A 285 21.49 19.88 4.01
CA GLN A 285 20.05 19.72 3.88
C GLN A 285 19.52 20.29 2.55
N LYS A 286 19.99 21.49 2.15
CA LYS A 286 19.57 22.11 0.88
C LYS A 286 19.98 21.29 -0.34
N ASP A 287 21.18 20.72 -0.33
CA ASP A 287 21.69 19.87 -1.42
C ASP A 287 20.91 18.55 -1.49
N GLU A 288 20.56 17.96 -0.35
CA GLU A 288 19.70 16.77 -0.29
C GLU A 288 18.29 17.04 -0.82
N LYS A 289 17.68 18.16 -0.42
CA LYS A 289 16.39 18.61 -0.98
C LYS A 289 16.46 18.74 -2.50
N PHE A 290 17.57 19.25 -3.01
CA PHE A 290 17.81 19.40 -4.44
C PHE A 290 17.87 18.06 -5.16
N LEU A 291 18.56 17.09 -4.57
CA LEU A 291 18.62 15.73 -5.11
C LEU A 291 17.24 15.06 -5.14
N ILE A 292 16.46 15.19 -4.07
CA ILE A 292 15.14 14.55 -3.96
C ILE A 292 14.12 15.18 -4.92
N ALA A 293 14.17 16.50 -5.09
CA ALA A 293 13.32 17.19 -6.07
C ALA A 293 13.55 16.65 -7.50
N GLN A 294 14.80 16.29 -7.84
CA GLN A 294 15.11 15.68 -9.14
C GLN A 294 14.59 14.24 -9.26
N ILE A 295 14.73 13.43 -8.22
CA ILE A 295 14.29 12.02 -8.22
C ILE A 295 12.76 11.93 -8.34
N THR A 296 12.03 12.86 -7.74
CA THR A 296 10.56 12.86 -7.73
C THR A 296 9.94 13.39 -9.03
N LYS A 297 10.74 13.79 -10.04
CA LYS A 297 10.29 14.46 -11.28
C LYS A 297 9.27 15.58 -11.02
N ALA A 298 9.40 16.22 -9.88
CA ALA A 298 8.55 17.32 -9.52
C ALA A 298 9.13 18.60 -10.15
N SER A 299 8.28 19.43 -10.76
CA SER A 299 8.75 20.58 -11.55
C SER A 299 9.71 21.48 -10.77
N ALA A 300 10.56 22.21 -11.50
CA ALA A 300 11.66 23.06 -10.99
C ALA A 300 11.29 24.09 -9.90
N ASN A 301 10.01 24.24 -9.54
CA ASN A 301 9.53 25.07 -8.41
C ASN A 301 9.46 24.32 -7.06
N LEU A 302 9.84 23.04 -6.96
CA LEU A 302 9.65 22.23 -5.74
C LEU A 302 10.78 22.26 -4.69
N LEU A 303 11.90 22.96 -4.92
CA LEU A 303 12.94 23.09 -3.88
C LEU A 303 12.40 23.75 -2.59
N SER A 304 11.45 24.68 -2.74
CA SER A 304 10.74 25.33 -1.63
C SER A 304 9.55 24.52 -1.10
N LEU A 305 9.21 23.38 -1.71
CA LEU A 305 8.05 22.56 -1.35
C LEU A 305 8.44 21.24 -0.68
N PHE A 306 9.70 20.80 -0.80
CA PHE A 306 10.19 19.67 -0.02
C PHE A 306 10.48 20.12 1.42
N ASP A 307 9.53 19.83 2.29
CA ASP A 307 9.65 19.98 3.73
C ASP A 307 9.25 18.66 4.39
N VAL A 308 10.23 18.01 5.01
CA VAL A 308 10.10 16.69 5.62
C VAL A 308 9.01 16.66 6.69
N ASP A 309 8.82 17.77 7.42
CA ASP A 309 7.92 17.82 8.56
C ASP A 309 6.55 18.43 8.21
N ALA A 310 6.41 19.03 7.03
CA ALA A 310 5.18 19.68 6.58
C ALA A 310 4.07 18.68 6.22
N PHE A 311 2.85 19.01 6.63
CA PHE A 311 1.64 18.39 6.11
C PHE A 311 0.56 19.44 5.88
N ASP A 312 0.07 19.52 4.65
CA ASP A 312 -1.02 20.42 4.26
C ASP A 312 -2.31 19.62 4.09
N VAL A 313 -3.25 19.85 5.03
CA VAL A 313 -4.56 19.19 5.07
C VAL A 313 -5.43 19.59 3.88
N ASP A 314 -5.34 20.84 3.42
CA ASP A 314 -6.17 21.35 2.32
C ASP A 314 -5.73 20.72 1.00
N GLN A 315 -4.41 20.68 0.73
CA GLN A 315 -3.89 19.96 -0.44
C GLN A 315 -4.21 18.46 -0.39
N ALA A 316 -4.20 17.85 0.80
CA ALA A 316 -4.59 16.45 0.95
C ALA A 316 -6.09 16.23 0.65
N ASN A 317 -6.96 17.16 1.08
CA ASN A 317 -8.39 17.14 0.76
C ASN A 317 -8.65 17.34 -0.74
N GLU A 318 -7.87 18.19 -1.42
CA GLU A 318 -7.96 18.36 -2.88
C GLU A 318 -7.63 17.05 -3.61
N ARG A 319 -6.53 16.39 -3.25
CA ARG A 319 -6.16 15.07 -3.83
C ARG A 319 -7.21 14.00 -3.56
N LEU A 320 -7.74 13.97 -2.34
CA LEU A 320 -8.82 13.05 -1.94
C LEU A 320 -10.08 13.29 -2.78
N SER A 321 -10.51 14.55 -2.92
CA SER A 321 -11.67 14.93 -3.72
C SER A 321 -11.49 14.56 -5.19
N ALA A 322 -10.31 14.84 -5.76
CA ALA A 322 -9.96 14.44 -7.12
C ALA A 322 -10.03 12.92 -7.31
N ALA A 323 -9.48 12.14 -6.37
CA ALA A 323 -9.53 10.68 -6.41
C ALA A 323 -10.98 10.16 -6.35
N LEU A 324 -11.79 10.65 -5.40
CA LEU A 324 -13.20 10.27 -5.25
C LEU A 324 -14.05 10.63 -6.49
N SER A 325 -13.73 11.74 -7.17
CA SER A 325 -14.43 12.19 -8.38
C SER A 325 -14.13 11.38 -9.64
N SER A 326 -13.07 10.56 -9.62
CA SER A 326 -12.61 9.79 -10.77
C SER A 326 -13.08 8.33 -10.72
N PRO A 327 -13.07 7.59 -11.85
CA PRO A 327 -13.27 6.14 -11.85
C PRO A 327 -12.20 5.40 -11.04
N ASN A 328 -12.51 4.20 -10.57
CA ASN A 328 -11.52 3.32 -9.98
C ASN A 328 -10.41 3.00 -10.99
N SER A 329 -9.22 2.81 -10.44
CA SER A 329 -8.07 2.39 -11.24
C SER A 329 -8.24 0.95 -11.75
N VAL A 330 -7.78 0.68 -12.97
CA VAL A 330 -7.79 -0.66 -13.55
C VAL A 330 -6.54 -1.41 -13.10
N ARG A 331 -6.70 -2.38 -12.19
CA ARG A 331 -5.59 -3.15 -11.59
C ARG A 331 -4.86 -4.04 -12.58
N ALA A 332 -5.53 -4.54 -13.62
CA ALA A 332 -4.90 -5.30 -14.72
C ALA A 332 -4.17 -4.44 -15.77
N GLY A 333 -4.04 -3.14 -15.54
CA GLY A 333 -3.29 -2.24 -16.42
C GLY A 333 -2.75 -1.07 -15.63
N MET A 334 -1.93 -1.40 -14.64
CA MET A 334 -1.29 -0.44 -13.74
C MET A 334 -0.38 0.52 -14.53
N LYS A 335 -0.16 1.69 -13.93
CA LYS A 335 0.69 2.72 -14.51
C LYS A 335 2.12 2.19 -14.60
N ALA A 336 2.75 2.33 -15.76
CA ALA A 336 4.13 1.95 -15.97
C ALA A 336 4.82 2.92 -16.90
N PHE A 337 6.10 3.17 -16.65
CA PHE A 337 6.97 3.86 -17.59
C PHE A 337 7.59 2.84 -18.55
N THR A 338 7.60 3.17 -19.83
CA THR A 338 8.18 2.34 -20.88
C THR A 338 9.12 3.19 -21.71
N MET A 339 10.37 2.72 -21.87
CA MET A 339 11.33 3.25 -22.83
C MET A 339 11.29 2.36 -24.07
N PRO A 340 10.56 2.76 -25.12
CA PRO A 340 10.32 1.86 -26.22
C PRO A 340 11.52 1.86 -27.19
N ILE A 341 11.85 0.70 -27.73
CA ILE A 341 12.89 0.58 -28.78
C ILE A 341 12.46 1.35 -30.04
N ASN A 342 11.15 1.45 -30.30
CA ASN A 342 10.56 2.36 -31.29
C ASN A 342 9.19 2.90 -30.79
N PRO A 343 8.69 4.05 -31.27
CA PRO A 343 7.42 4.62 -30.78
C PRO A 343 6.19 3.70 -30.92
N SER A 344 6.23 2.73 -31.83
CA SER A 344 5.17 1.77 -32.09
C SER A 344 5.27 0.49 -31.23
N ALA A 345 6.30 0.37 -30.38
CA ALA A 345 6.55 -0.83 -29.61
C ALA A 345 5.42 -1.07 -28.61
N HIS A 346 4.90 -2.30 -28.62
CA HIS A 346 3.86 -2.73 -27.71
C HIS A 346 4.48 -3.12 -26.36
N ASP A 347 3.94 -2.61 -25.25
CA ASP A 347 4.31 -3.07 -23.92
C ASP A 347 3.67 -4.44 -23.67
N SER A 348 4.49 -5.49 -23.57
CA SER A 348 4.05 -6.88 -23.38
C SER A 348 3.27 -7.11 -22.08
N ARG A 349 3.36 -6.20 -21.09
CA ARG A 349 2.56 -6.24 -19.86
C ARG A 349 1.10 -5.83 -20.08
N THR A 350 0.80 -5.20 -21.22
CA THR A 350 -0.55 -4.78 -21.58
C THR A 350 -1.39 -6.02 -21.88
N GLY A 351 -2.23 -6.40 -20.92
CA GLY A 351 -3.16 -7.50 -21.06
C GLY A 351 -4.28 -7.22 -22.06
N LYS A 352 -5.14 -8.23 -22.29
CA LYS A 352 -6.33 -8.08 -23.13
C LYS A 352 -7.30 -7.10 -22.49
N LEU A 353 -7.59 -5.99 -23.18
CA LEU A 353 -8.54 -4.98 -22.73
C LEU A 353 -9.96 -5.57 -22.63
N LYS A 354 -10.63 -5.29 -21.51
CA LYS A 354 -12.06 -5.58 -21.32
C LYS A 354 -12.91 -4.51 -22.00
N LYS A 355 -14.21 -4.77 -22.17
CA LYS A 355 -15.15 -3.84 -22.83
C LYS A 355 -15.12 -2.46 -22.13
N GLY A 356 -14.85 -1.41 -22.91
CA GLY A 356 -14.80 -0.02 -22.46
C GLY A 356 -13.50 0.40 -21.77
N GLN A 357 -12.48 -0.47 -21.75
CA GLN A 357 -11.12 -0.12 -21.37
C GLN A 357 -10.32 0.41 -22.56
N SER A 358 -9.42 1.34 -22.28
CA SER A 358 -8.50 1.93 -23.25
C SER A 358 -7.16 2.21 -22.61
N ILE A 359 -6.10 2.14 -23.39
CA ILE A 359 -4.75 2.47 -22.94
C ILE A 359 -4.54 3.96 -23.13
N GLN A 360 -4.19 4.67 -22.06
CA GLN A 360 -3.70 6.04 -22.12
C GLN A 360 -2.19 6.02 -22.17
N ARG A 361 -1.61 6.85 -23.03
CA ARG A 361 -0.16 7.06 -23.13
C ARG A 361 0.14 8.55 -23.04
N GLU A 362 1.09 8.88 -22.20
CA GLU A 362 1.61 10.24 -22.04
C GLU A 362 3.12 10.21 -22.27
N TRP A 363 3.58 10.92 -23.30
CA TRP A 363 4.99 10.93 -23.67
C TRP A 363 5.78 11.86 -22.76
N ASP A 364 6.85 11.34 -22.18
CA ASP A 364 7.83 12.10 -21.42
C ASP A 364 9.03 12.39 -22.33
N HIS A 365 9.14 13.65 -22.76
CA HIS A 365 10.19 14.09 -23.68
C HIS A 365 11.57 14.09 -23.04
N GLU A 366 11.67 14.29 -21.72
CA GLU A 366 12.95 14.36 -21.02
C GLU A 366 13.55 12.96 -20.84
N SER A 367 12.71 11.98 -20.55
CA SER A 367 13.16 10.59 -20.34
C SER A 367 13.10 9.73 -21.61
N HIS A 368 12.75 10.33 -22.76
CA HIS A 368 12.60 9.65 -24.05
C HIS A 368 11.75 8.36 -23.97
N GLY A 369 10.64 8.41 -23.23
CA GLY A 369 9.74 7.29 -23.04
C GLY A 369 8.30 7.74 -22.85
N TYR A 370 7.41 6.84 -22.47
CA TYR A 370 6.03 7.17 -22.18
C TYR A 370 5.54 6.49 -20.91
N TRP A 371 4.71 7.23 -20.17
CA TRP A 371 3.83 6.65 -19.17
C TRP A 371 2.63 6.01 -19.85
N GLN A 372 2.28 4.81 -19.41
CA GLN A 372 1.12 4.07 -19.90
C GLN A 372 0.27 3.61 -18.73
N GLU A 373 -1.06 3.71 -18.88
CA GLU A 373 -2.00 3.06 -17.97
C GLU A 373 -3.27 2.61 -18.71
N THR A 374 -3.95 1.59 -18.20
CA THR A 374 -5.28 1.25 -18.67
C THR A 374 -6.32 2.02 -17.87
N THR A 375 -7.20 2.71 -18.58
CA THR A 375 -8.34 3.42 -18.00
C THR A 375 -9.63 2.76 -18.45
N SER A 376 -10.70 2.96 -17.68
CA SER A 376 -12.03 2.47 -18.03
C SER A 376 -13.02 3.62 -18.14
N SER A 377 -13.76 3.64 -19.25
CA SER A 377 -14.89 4.54 -19.45
C SER A 377 -16.20 3.96 -18.90
N THR A 378 -16.20 2.68 -18.50
CA THR A 378 -17.39 2.05 -17.92
C THR A 378 -17.56 2.48 -16.47
N LYS A 379 -18.83 2.64 -16.07
CA LYS A 379 -19.21 2.88 -14.68
C LYS A 379 -18.68 1.76 -13.78
N ASP A 380 -18.10 2.16 -12.65
CA ASP A 380 -17.68 1.21 -11.62
C ASP A 380 -18.85 0.42 -11.04
N LYS A 381 -18.55 -0.79 -10.56
CA LYS A 381 -19.53 -1.61 -9.85
C LYS A 381 -19.92 -0.90 -8.57
N ARG A 382 -21.22 -0.72 -8.36
CA ARG A 382 -21.79 -0.10 -7.15
C ARG A 382 -21.24 -0.66 -5.82
N SER A 383 -20.95 -1.97 -5.76
CA SER A 383 -20.37 -2.64 -4.59
C SER A 383 -18.89 -2.30 -4.34
N GLN A 384 -18.21 -1.76 -5.35
CA GLN A 384 -16.80 -1.38 -5.34
C GLN A 384 -16.67 0.13 -5.60
N SER A 385 -17.67 0.92 -5.21
CA SER A 385 -17.67 2.36 -5.41
C SER A 385 -18.08 3.10 -4.15
N ALA A 386 -17.68 4.36 -4.10
CA ALA A 386 -18.07 5.31 -3.08
C ALA A 386 -18.75 6.52 -3.72
N CYS A 387 -19.45 7.31 -2.90
CA CYS A 387 -19.98 8.60 -3.32
C CYS A 387 -18.82 9.52 -3.74
N ALA A 388 -18.87 10.06 -4.96
CA ALA A 388 -17.82 10.93 -5.48
C ALA A 388 -17.65 12.25 -4.71
N ALA A 389 -18.68 12.69 -3.97
CA ALA A 389 -18.64 13.93 -3.21
C ALA A 389 -18.11 13.77 -1.78
N CYS A 390 -18.24 12.58 -1.18
CA CYS A 390 -17.97 12.41 0.25
C CYS A 390 -17.32 11.08 0.64
N GLY A 391 -17.12 10.16 -0.30
CA GLY A 391 -16.49 8.87 -0.03
C GLY A 391 -17.38 7.84 0.68
N LYS A 392 -18.68 8.11 0.89
CA LYS A 392 -19.59 7.14 1.50
C LYS A 392 -19.75 5.87 0.64
N PRO A 393 -19.42 4.67 1.15
CA PRO A 393 -19.81 3.44 0.49
C PRO A 393 -21.33 3.29 0.62
N GLY A 394 -22.00 3.01 -0.50
CA GLY A 394 -23.47 2.87 -0.51
C GLY A 394 -23.96 1.61 -1.20
N GLY A 395 -23.06 0.77 -1.74
CA GLY A 395 -23.44 -0.42 -2.48
C GLY A 395 -24.53 -0.11 -3.50
N GLN A 396 -25.63 -0.86 -3.44
CA GLN A 396 -26.76 -0.72 -4.37
C GLN A 396 -27.50 0.63 -4.25
N ASP A 397 -27.42 1.31 -3.12
CA ASP A 397 -28.14 2.57 -2.86
C ASP A 397 -27.50 3.79 -3.55
N LEU A 398 -26.31 3.61 -4.15
CA LEU A 398 -25.66 4.67 -4.90
C LEU A 398 -26.41 5.02 -6.19
N LYS A 399 -26.83 6.28 -6.25
CA LYS A 399 -27.48 6.91 -7.40
C LYS A 399 -26.43 7.29 -8.43
N THR A 400 -26.76 7.13 -9.71
CA THR A 400 -25.84 7.45 -10.80
C THR A 400 -26.14 8.82 -11.38
N CYS A 401 -25.10 9.56 -11.79
CA CYS A 401 -25.27 10.81 -12.53
C CYS A 401 -26.13 10.58 -13.78
N SER A 402 -27.23 11.32 -13.91
CA SER A 402 -28.12 11.26 -15.08
C SER A 402 -27.45 11.72 -16.37
N GLY A 403 -26.38 12.53 -16.26
CA GLY A 403 -25.61 13.05 -17.39
C GLY A 403 -24.68 12.02 -18.01
N CYS A 404 -23.56 11.75 -17.32
CA CYS A 404 -22.50 10.87 -17.82
C CYS A 404 -22.75 9.37 -17.56
N ARG A 405 -23.69 9.03 -16.67
CA ARG A 405 -23.95 7.65 -16.20
C ARG A 405 -22.73 6.91 -15.63
N ALA A 406 -21.64 7.63 -15.32
CA ALA A 406 -20.39 7.06 -14.82
C ALA A 406 -20.15 7.32 -13.32
N ILE A 407 -20.48 8.52 -12.84
CA ILE A 407 -20.21 8.92 -11.44
C ILE A 407 -21.38 8.56 -10.52
N LEU A 408 -21.07 8.14 -9.28
CA LEU A 408 -22.00 7.66 -8.28
C LEU A 408 -22.09 8.60 -7.06
N TYR A 409 -23.28 8.72 -6.49
CA TYR A 409 -23.60 9.60 -5.36
C TYR A 409 -24.53 8.89 -4.38
N CYS A 410 -24.35 9.12 -3.08
CA CYS A 410 -25.29 8.61 -2.07
C CYS A 410 -26.58 9.43 -1.96
N SER A 411 -26.58 10.70 -2.41
CA SER A 411 -27.78 11.54 -2.41
C SER A 411 -27.79 12.55 -3.55
N ALA A 412 -28.96 13.15 -3.82
CA ALA A 412 -29.12 14.17 -4.85
C ALA A 412 -28.44 15.50 -4.44
N GLU A 413 -28.38 15.77 -3.13
CA GLU A 413 -27.72 16.93 -2.54
C GLU A 413 -26.21 16.86 -2.78
N HIS A 414 -25.59 15.69 -2.55
CA HIS A 414 -24.18 15.47 -2.85
C HIS A 414 -23.87 15.58 -4.35
N GLN A 415 -24.78 15.13 -5.21
CA GLN A 415 -24.66 15.38 -6.64
C GLN A 415 -24.68 16.88 -6.96
N LYS A 416 -25.57 17.67 -6.33
CA LYS A 416 -25.67 19.13 -6.56
C LYS A 416 -24.42 19.89 -6.10
N VAL A 417 -23.85 19.52 -4.95
CA VAL A 417 -22.62 20.14 -4.43
C VAL A 417 -21.46 19.82 -5.37
N HIS A 418 -21.18 18.53 -5.60
CA HIS A 418 -20.09 18.11 -6.49
C HIS A 418 -20.24 18.62 -7.92
N TRP A 419 -21.48 18.81 -8.40
CA TRP A 419 -21.76 19.44 -9.69
C TRP A 419 -21.19 20.85 -9.79
N LYS A 420 -21.35 21.68 -8.76
CA LYS A 420 -20.88 23.07 -8.78
C LYS A 420 -19.36 23.14 -8.79
N ASP A 421 -18.72 22.30 -7.98
CA ASP A 421 -17.29 22.45 -7.68
C ASP A 421 -16.41 21.79 -8.75
N VAL A 422 -16.74 20.56 -9.16
CA VAL A 422 -15.82 19.73 -9.97
C VAL A 422 -16.55 19.09 -11.17
N HIS A 423 -17.66 18.39 -10.93
CA HIS A 423 -18.24 17.48 -11.93
C HIS A 423 -18.79 18.18 -13.17
N LYS A 424 -19.19 19.46 -13.11
CA LYS A 424 -19.67 20.20 -14.29
C LYS A 424 -18.64 20.24 -15.42
N LYS A 425 -17.33 20.28 -15.09
CA LYS A 425 -16.23 20.29 -16.08
C LYS A 425 -15.91 18.88 -16.60
N GLN A 426 -16.09 17.85 -15.78
CA GLN A 426 -15.75 16.46 -16.09
C GLN A 426 -16.89 15.68 -16.77
N CYS A 427 -18.15 16.08 -16.55
CA CYS A 427 -19.30 15.38 -17.07
C CYS A 427 -19.36 15.47 -18.59
N SER A 428 -19.50 14.33 -19.26
CA SER A 428 -19.64 14.20 -20.72
C SER A 428 -20.98 14.70 -21.28
N ARG A 429 -21.46 15.87 -20.85
CA ARG A 429 -22.65 16.55 -21.39
C ARG A 429 -22.56 16.86 -22.90
N LYS A 430 -21.44 16.57 -23.57
CA LYS A 430 -21.33 16.60 -25.04
C LYS A 430 -22.36 15.71 -25.76
N TYR A 431 -22.93 14.70 -25.09
CA TYR A 431 -23.99 13.82 -25.62
C TYR A 431 -25.42 14.19 -25.18
N LEU A 432 -25.61 15.32 -24.50
CA LEU A 432 -26.91 15.83 -24.07
C LEU A 432 -27.20 17.20 -24.70
N LYS A 433 -26.91 17.36 -26.00
CA LYS A 433 -27.70 18.31 -26.79
C LYS A 433 -29.09 17.68 -26.93
N LYS A 434 -30.10 18.40 -26.41
CA LYS A 434 -31.51 18.13 -26.68
C LYS A 434 -31.77 18.05 -28.18
#